data_AF-A0A961DYB4-F1
#
_entry.id   AF-A0A961DYB4-F1
#
_cell.length_a   1.000
_cell.length_b   1.000
_cell.length_c   1.000
_cell.angle_alpha   90.00
_cell.angle_beta   90.00
_cell.angle_gamma   90.00
#
_symmetry.space_group_name_H-M   'P 1'
#
loop_
_entity.id
_entity.type
_entity.pdbx_description
1 polymer ?
#
loop_
_entity_poly.entity_id
_entity_poly.type
_entity_poly.pdbx_seq_one_letter_code
_entity_poly.pdbx_strand_id
1 'polypeptide(L)' 'ETGTAGSGDRVSLMEPRPLSATKRRRLVEVLERAK' A
#
# COMPACT_ATOMS: atom_id res chain seq x y z
N GLU A 1 4.55 -8.66 -5.70
CA GLU A 1 3.70 -7.77 -4.87
C GLU A 1 2.68 -8.67 -4.18
N THR A 2 2.99 -9.13 -2.98
CA THR A 2 2.06 -9.96 -2.20
C THR A 2 0.90 -9.05 -1.81
N GLY A 3 -0.27 -9.24 -2.43
CA GLY A 3 -1.45 -8.39 -2.24
C GLY A 3 -2.08 -8.60 -0.87
N THR A 4 -1.40 -8.12 0.18
CA THR A 4 -1.79 -8.35 1.58
C THR A 4 -2.79 -7.32 2.11
N ALA A 5 -2.97 -6.19 1.42
CA ALA A 5 -3.94 -5.16 1.78
C ALA A 5 -5.30 -5.46 1.14
N GLY A 6 -6.32 -5.61 1.97
CA GLY A 6 -7.72 -5.71 1.59
C GLY A 6 -8.38 -4.34 1.43
N SER A 7 -9.59 -4.34 0.90
CA SER A 7 -10.42 -3.13 0.82
C SER A 7 -10.90 -2.74 2.21
N GLY A 8 -10.67 -1.49 2.61
CA GLY A 8 -11.06 -0.99 3.93
C GLY A 8 -9.96 -1.09 5.00
N ASP A 9 -8.80 -1.65 4.67
CA ASP A 9 -7.65 -1.68 5.57
C ASP A 9 -7.01 -0.30 5.71
N ARG A 10 -6.58 0.03 6.93
CA ARG A 10 -5.74 1.21 7.17
C ARG A 10 -4.28 0.84 6.90
N VAL A 11 -3.72 1.42 5.86
CA VAL A 11 -2.37 1.10 5.40
C VAL A 11 -1.44 2.31 5.49
N SER A 12 -0.17 2.04 5.80
CA SER A 12 0.89 3.04 5.73
C SER A 12 1.54 2.99 4.34
N LEU A 13 1.70 4.15 3.72
CA LEU A 13 2.25 4.31 2.37
C LEU A 13 3.54 5.13 2.42
N MET A 14 4.49 4.75 1.58
CA MET A 14 5.73 5.50 1.32
C MET A 14 5.74 5.94 -0.15
N GLU A 15 6.41 7.06 -0.44
CA GLU A 15 6.62 7.58 -1.79
C GLU A 15 8.04 7.22 -2.28
N PRO A 16 8.25 6.05 -2.93
CA PRO A 16 9.53 5.69 -3.53
C PRO A 16 9.77 6.38 -4.88
N ARG A 17 10.93 6.08 -5.48
CA ARG A 17 11.19 6.36 -6.90
C ARG A 17 10.05 5.76 -7.76
N PRO A 18 9.59 6.45 -8.82
CA PRO A 18 8.46 5.98 -9.62
C PRO A 18 8.78 4.63 -10.25
N LEU A 19 7.98 3.60 -9.90
CA LEU A 19 8.10 2.24 -10.43
C LEU A 19 7.26 2.04 -11.70
N SER A 20 6.31 2.95 -11.96
CA SER A 20 5.44 2.93 -13.13
C SER A 20 4.95 4.35 -13.43
N ALA A 21 4.32 4.55 -14.60
CA ALA A 21 3.86 5.86 -15.05
C ALA A 21 2.88 6.55 -14.08
N THR A 22 2.08 5.76 -13.36
CA THR A 22 1.03 6.27 -12.46
C THR A 22 1.21 5.83 -11.00
N LYS A 23 2.04 4.82 -10.73
CA LYS A 23 2.21 4.27 -9.37
C LYS A 23 3.34 4.98 -8.65
N ARG A 24 2.94 5.82 -7.70
CA ARG A 24 3.79 6.70 -6.90
C ARG A 24 3.93 6.25 -5.46
N ARG A 25 2.91 5.57 -4.93
CA ARG A 25 2.89 5.10 -3.55
C ARG A 25 3.15 3.60 -3.48
N ARG A 26 3.96 3.19 -2.51
CA ARG A 26 4.21 1.78 -2.18
C ARG A 26 3.68 1.47 -0.78
N LEU A 27 3.04 0.31 -0.66
CA LEU A 27 2.59 -0.26 0.61
C LEU A 27 3.81 -0.58 1.49
N VAL A 28 3.85 -0.03 2.71
CA VAL A 28 4.87 -0.35 3.72
C VAL A 28 4.36 -1.44 4.65
N GLU A 29 3.25 -1.16 5.33
CA GLU A 29 2.63 -2.08 6.29
C GLU A 29 1.12 -1.82 6.39
N VAL A 30 0.39 -2.85 6.81
CA VAL A 30 -1.05 -2.77 7.13
C VAL A 30 -1.18 -2.58 8.64
N LEU A 31 -1.68 -1.43 9.07
CA LEU A 31 -1.78 -1.06 10.48
C LEU A 31 -3.02 -1.70 11.12
N GLU A 32 -4.16 -1.59 10.46
CA GLU A 32 -5.44 -2.13 10.93
C GLU A 32 -6.13 -2.85 9.78
N ARG A 33 -6.57 -4.09 10.03
CA ARG A 33 -7.40 -4.82 9.06
C ARG A 33 -8.88 -4.59 9.34
N ALA A 34 -9.65 -4.37 8.29
CA ALA A 34 -11.09 -4.36 8.39
C ALA A 34 -11.59 -5.74 8.85
N LYS A 35 -12.56 -5.73 9.78
CA LYS A 35 -13.16 -6.94 10.37
C LYS A 35 -14.18 -7.58 9.44
#